data_AF-A0A2V5LSS0-F1
#
_entry.id   AF-A0A2V5LSS0-F1
#
_cell.length_a   1.000
_cell.length_b   1.000
_cell.length_c   1.000
_cell.angle_alpha   90.00
_cell.angle_beta   90.00
_cell.angle_gamma   90.00
#
_symmetry.space_group_name_H-M   'P 1'
#
loop_
_entity.id
_entity.type
_entity.pdbx_description
1 polymer ?
#
loop_
_entity_poly.entity_id
_entity_poly.type
_entity_poly.pdbx_seq_one_letter_code
_entity_poly.pdbx_strand_id
1 'polypeptide(L)'
;MARALAFEPNDAVTKVQHAFVELDSKADTRPLHQMIESIRRAAIPSIANNWLVCALAERDGTAAENALTAFGESPITFGLAENVLFNRLFVEGVIARITKNEDRARSAFIAARAEQEKIIQAQPNYGPALCVLGLIDAGLGRREEALREGRRAVELLPVEKDQFGGNVMIKYLAMIAAWLGDKDRFRTAYYCPPSPERSQLWPTETDAVLRSSAWRSAV
;
A
#
# COMPACT_ATOMS: atom_id res chain seq x y z
N MET A 1 -8.59 -18.33 5.67
CA MET A 1 -9.84 -17.54 5.69
C MET A 1 -11.12 -18.37 5.52
N ALA A 2 -11.18 -19.39 4.64
CA ALA A 2 -12.40 -20.21 4.46
C ALA A 2 -12.95 -20.84 5.76
N ARG A 3 -12.09 -21.14 6.75
CA ARG A 3 -12.49 -21.62 8.08
C ARG A 3 -13.12 -20.54 8.98
N ALA A 4 -12.80 -19.26 8.82
CA ALA A 4 -13.35 -18.18 9.65
C ALA A 4 -14.77 -17.78 9.23
N LEU A 5 -15.03 -17.74 7.91
CA LEU A 5 -16.37 -17.52 7.34
C LEU A 5 -17.37 -18.64 7.69
N ALA A 6 -16.90 -19.80 8.17
CA ALA A 6 -17.75 -20.90 8.62
C ALA A 6 -18.30 -20.70 10.04
N PHE A 7 -17.68 -19.83 10.87
CA PHE A 7 -18.12 -19.55 12.24
C PHE A 7 -19.04 -18.33 12.32
N GLU A 8 -18.73 -17.25 11.58
CA GLU A 8 -19.61 -16.09 11.42
C GLU A 8 -19.72 -15.70 9.94
N PRO A 9 -20.64 -16.35 9.19
CA PRO A 9 -20.79 -16.14 7.75
C PRO A 9 -21.24 -14.73 7.37
N ASN A 10 -21.61 -13.89 8.34
CA ASN A 10 -22.17 -12.56 8.10
C ASN A 10 -21.32 -11.41 8.63
N ASP A 11 -20.10 -11.67 9.10
CA ASP A 11 -19.18 -10.61 9.48
C ASP A 11 -18.72 -9.82 8.23
N ALA A 12 -19.04 -8.53 8.22
CA ALA A 12 -18.75 -7.60 7.15
C ALA A 12 -17.24 -7.48 6.89
N VAL A 13 -16.44 -7.50 7.95
CA VAL A 13 -14.98 -7.36 7.87
C VAL A 13 -14.36 -8.59 7.22
N THR A 14 -14.73 -9.78 7.65
CA THR A 14 -14.21 -11.04 7.10
C THR A 14 -14.55 -11.22 5.63
N LYS A 15 -15.75 -10.81 5.19
CA LYS A 15 -16.14 -10.85 3.77
C LYS A 15 -15.30 -9.91 2.91
N VAL A 16 -15.07 -8.68 3.37
CA VAL A 16 -14.25 -7.69 2.66
C VAL A 16 -12.79 -8.11 2.63
N GLN A 17 -12.26 -8.66 3.72
CA GLN A 17 -10.90 -9.19 3.77
C GLN A 17 -10.70 -10.35 2.77
N HIS A 18 -11.68 -11.24 2.64
CA HIS A 18 -11.62 -12.29 1.62
C HIS A 18 -11.57 -11.72 0.19
N ALA A 19 -12.43 -10.74 -0.11
CA ALA A 19 -12.42 -10.09 -1.43
C ALA A 19 -11.14 -9.27 -1.68
N PHE A 20 -10.52 -8.73 -0.64
CA PHE A 20 -9.23 -8.05 -0.71
C PHE A 20 -8.10 -9.02 -1.09
N VAL A 21 -8.09 -10.23 -0.55
CA VAL A 21 -7.14 -11.28 -0.97
C VAL A 21 -7.28 -11.59 -2.46
N GLU A 22 -8.49 -11.53 -3.03
CA GLU A 22 -8.67 -11.68 -4.49
C GLU A 22 -8.09 -10.51 -5.29
N LEU A 23 -8.24 -9.27 -4.81
CA LEU A 23 -7.58 -8.12 -5.42
C LEU A 23 -6.05 -8.29 -5.41
N ASP A 24 -5.50 -8.61 -4.25
CA ASP A 24 -4.06 -8.80 -4.06
C ASP A 24 -3.53 -9.98 -4.87
N SER A 25 -4.31 -11.05 -5.04
CA SER A 25 -3.92 -12.30 -5.73
C SER A 25 -4.30 -12.38 -7.20
N LYS A 26 -5.14 -11.48 -7.72
CA LYS A 26 -5.58 -11.53 -9.13
C LYS A 26 -5.64 -10.21 -9.86
N ALA A 27 -5.33 -9.07 -9.22
CA ALA A 27 -5.50 -7.73 -9.81
C ALA A 27 -6.96 -7.32 -10.06
N ASP A 28 -7.94 -8.09 -9.56
CA ASP A 28 -9.33 -7.91 -9.91
C ASP A 28 -10.05 -7.13 -8.80
N THR A 29 -10.44 -5.89 -9.09
CA THR A 29 -11.17 -5.05 -8.13
C THR A 29 -12.64 -5.42 -8.02
N ARG A 30 -13.22 -6.12 -9.01
CA ARG A 30 -14.67 -6.35 -9.10
C ARG A 30 -15.26 -7.05 -7.87
N PRO A 31 -14.65 -8.13 -7.32
CA PRO A 31 -15.19 -8.79 -6.13
C PRO A 31 -15.20 -7.86 -4.91
N LEU A 32 -14.14 -7.06 -4.76
CA LEU A 32 -13.99 -6.13 -3.64
C LEU A 32 -14.98 -4.97 -3.76
N HIS A 33 -15.08 -4.36 -4.94
CA HIS A 33 -16.03 -3.28 -5.22
C HIS A 33 -17.47 -3.70 -4.93
N GLN A 34 -17.89 -4.85 -5.45
CA GLN A 34 -19.25 -5.39 -5.22
C GLN A 34 -19.51 -5.62 -3.73
N MET A 35 -18.53 -6.15 -2.99
CA MET A 35 -18.66 -6.38 -1.56
C MET A 35 -18.80 -5.06 -0.79
N ILE A 36 -17.96 -4.07 -1.07
CA ILE A 36 -18.02 -2.74 -0.45
C ILE A 36 -19.39 -2.11 -0.69
N GLU A 37 -19.88 -2.09 -1.92
CA GLU A 37 -21.19 -1.53 -2.25
C GLU A 37 -22.33 -2.18 -1.46
N SER A 38 -22.25 -3.50 -1.25
CA SER A 38 -23.30 -4.25 -0.54
C SER A 38 -23.38 -3.96 0.96
N ILE A 39 -22.26 -3.59 1.61
CA ILE A 39 -22.20 -3.45 3.08
C ILE A 39 -21.82 -2.06 3.57
N ARG A 40 -21.35 -1.16 2.70
CA ARG A 40 -20.80 0.14 3.13
C ARG A 40 -21.75 0.92 4.01
N ARG A 41 -23.05 0.96 3.71
CA ARG A 41 -24.04 1.71 4.49
C ARG A 41 -24.11 1.32 5.97
N ALA A 42 -23.71 0.09 6.32
CA ALA A 42 -23.77 -0.43 7.69
C ALA A 42 -22.40 -0.53 8.39
N ALA A 43 -21.29 -0.39 7.66
CA ALA A 43 -19.95 -0.75 8.15
C ALA A 43 -18.84 0.24 7.76
N ILE A 44 -19.19 1.51 7.47
CA ILE A 44 -18.26 2.50 6.88
C ILE A 44 -16.89 2.57 7.59
N PRO A 45 -16.80 2.76 8.92
CA PRO A 45 -15.49 2.91 9.56
C PRO A 45 -14.64 1.64 9.49
N SER A 46 -15.26 0.46 9.59
CA SER A 46 -14.53 -0.82 9.63
C SER A 46 -14.05 -1.30 8.26
N ILE A 47 -14.55 -0.72 7.17
CA ILE A 47 -14.15 -1.07 5.80
C ILE A 47 -13.41 0.05 5.07
N ALA A 48 -13.20 1.21 5.70
CA ALA A 48 -12.63 2.41 5.07
C ALA A 48 -11.29 2.13 4.37
N ASN A 49 -10.46 1.27 4.96
CA ASN A 49 -9.19 0.83 4.39
C ASN A 49 -9.33 0.10 3.06
N ASN A 50 -10.17 -0.94 3.04
CA ASN A 50 -10.41 -1.72 1.83
C ASN A 50 -11.14 -0.88 0.77
N TRP A 51 -12.02 0.03 1.20
CA TRP A 51 -12.68 0.97 0.31
C TRP A 51 -11.68 1.92 -0.34
N LEU A 52 -10.78 2.51 0.43
CA LEU A 52 -9.73 3.38 -0.09
C LEU A 52 -8.83 2.65 -1.09
N VAL A 53 -8.35 1.44 -0.75
CA VAL A 53 -7.53 0.65 -1.67
C VAL A 53 -8.27 0.35 -2.98
N CYS A 54 -9.54 -0.07 -2.89
CA CYS A 54 -10.36 -0.35 -4.08
C CYS A 54 -10.55 0.90 -4.94
N ALA A 55 -10.86 2.05 -4.32
CA ALA A 55 -11.07 3.30 -5.04
C ALA A 55 -9.80 3.82 -5.72
N LEU A 56 -8.65 3.75 -5.04
CA LEU A 56 -7.36 4.08 -5.64
C LEU A 56 -7.04 3.14 -6.81
N ALA A 57 -7.34 1.85 -6.66
CA ALA A 57 -7.13 0.85 -7.70
C ALA A 57 -7.94 1.13 -8.98
N GLU A 58 -9.19 1.57 -8.79
CA GLU A 58 -10.14 1.90 -9.86
C GLU A 58 -9.92 3.32 -10.42
N ARG A 59 -8.98 4.08 -9.84
CA ARG A 59 -8.77 5.51 -10.10
C ARG A 59 -10.04 6.36 -9.88
N ASP A 60 -10.92 5.93 -8.99
CA ASP A 60 -12.10 6.67 -8.61
C ASP A 60 -11.74 7.68 -7.51
N GLY A 61 -11.40 8.91 -7.93
CA GLY A 61 -11.02 9.98 -7.03
C GLY A 61 -12.13 10.36 -6.04
N THR A 62 -13.39 10.36 -6.46
CA THR A 62 -14.52 10.68 -5.58
C THR A 62 -14.73 9.60 -4.53
N ALA A 63 -14.69 8.34 -4.91
CA ALA A 63 -14.75 7.23 -3.95
C ALA A 63 -13.57 7.24 -3.00
N ALA A 64 -12.36 7.59 -3.47
CA ALA A 64 -11.17 7.67 -2.64
C ALA A 64 -11.24 8.83 -1.63
N GLU A 65 -11.75 10.00 -2.02
CA GLU A 65 -11.98 11.12 -1.10
C GLU A 65 -13.04 10.78 -0.04
N ASN A 66 -14.11 10.10 -0.43
CA ASN A 66 -15.14 9.64 0.50
C ASN A 66 -14.61 8.59 1.47
N ALA A 67 -13.81 7.63 0.98
CA ALA A 67 -13.16 6.63 1.82
C ALA A 67 -12.17 7.27 2.80
N LEU A 68 -11.38 8.25 2.34
CA LEU A 68 -10.45 8.99 3.20
C LEU A 68 -11.18 9.79 4.28
N THR A 69 -12.32 10.41 3.95
CA THR A 69 -13.18 11.09 4.92
C THR A 69 -13.71 10.12 5.99
N ALA A 70 -14.07 8.90 5.58
CA ALA A 70 -14.56 7.86 6.46
C ALA A 70 -13.54 7.34 7.49
N PHE A 71 -12.23 7.50 7.24
CA PHE A 71 -11.19 7.16 8.22
C PHE A 71 -11.24 8.04 9.47
N GLY A 72 -11.68 9.30 9.34
CA GLY A 72 -11.57 10.29 10.42
C GLY A 72 -10.12 10.44 10.88
N GLU A 73 -9.87 10.19 12.16
CA GLU A 73 -8.53 10.23 12.77
C GLU A 73 -7.85 8.85 12.84
N SER A 74 -8.48 7.81 12.28
CA SER A 74 -7.95 6.45 12.34
C SER A 74 -6.67 6.32 11.50
N PRO A 75 -5.69 5.51 11.94
CA PRO A 75 -4.48 5.26 11.15
C PRO A 75 -4.79 4.67 9.77
N ILE A 76 -4.10 5.16 8.74
CA ILE A 76 -4.29 4.70 7.36
C ILE A 76 -3.22 3.68 7.00
N THR A 77 -3.63 2.55 6.43
CA THR A 77 -2.75 1.49 5.93
C THR A 77 -3.11 1.14 4.49
N PHE A 78 -2.30 0.34 3.80
CA PHE A 78 -2.65 -0.17 2.46
C PHE A 78 -2.56 -1.70 2.35
N GLY A 79 -2.28 -2.39 3.45
CA GLY A 79 -2.21 -3.85 3.51
C GLY A 79 -2.77 -4.38 4.81
N LEU A 80 -3.11 -5.67 4.83
CA LEU A 80 -3.58 -6.34 6.03
C LEU A 80 -2.42 -6.53 7.00
N ALA A 81 -2.59 -6.07 8.24
CA ALA A 81 -1.63 -6.26 9.34
C ALA A 81 -0.21 -5.68 9.06
N GLU A 82 -0.10 -4.70 8.16
CA GLU A 82 1.16 -3.99 7.93
C GLU A 82 1.33 -2.86 8.94
N ASN A 83 2.51 -2.77 9.57
CA ASN A 83 2.84 -1.67 10.48
C ASN A 83 3.29 -0.39 9.73
N VAL A 84 2.85 -0.23 8.48
CA VAL A 84 3.16 0.92 7.62
C VAL A 84 1.98 1.88 7.67
N LEU A 85 2.17 2.98 8.39
CA LEU A 85 1.14 4.00 8.60
C LEU A 85 1.39 5.17 7.66
N PHE A 86 0.39 5.49 6.85
CA PHE A 86 0.43 6.62 5.92
C PHE A 86 -0.20 7.85 6.56
N ASN A 87 0.48 8.99 6.46
CA ASN A 87 -0.15 10.26 6.82
C ASN A 87 -1.24 10.61 5.79
N ARG A 88 -2.27 11.34 6.24
CA ARG A 88 -3.42 11.69 5.39
C ARG A 88 -3.00 12.50 4.15
N LEU A 89 -2.03 13.40 4.30
CA LEU A 89 -1.52 14.24 3.22
C LEU A 89 -0.87 13.41 2.09
N PHE A 90 -0.22 12.29 2.41
CA PHE A 90 0.28 11.35 1.42
C PHE A 90 -0.86 10.80 0.57
N VAL A 91 -1.94 10.36 1.21
CA VAL A 91 -3.12 9.81 0.52
C VAL A 91 -3.78 10.87 -0.35
N GLU A 92 -3.90 12.11 0.13
CA GLU A 92 -4.39 13.24 -0.67
C GLU A 92 -3.52 13.49 -1.90
N GLY A 93 -2.19 13.38 -1.76
CA GLY A 93 -1.25 13.47 -2.88
C GLY A 93 -1.47 12.37 -3.91
N VAL A 94 -1.71 11.14 -3.47
CA VAL A 94 -2.04 10.01 -4.34
C VAL A 94 -3.38 10.21 -5.05
N ILE A 95 -4.42 10.64 -4.33
CA ILE A 95 -5.75 10.96 -4.90
C ILE A 95 -5.63 12.05 -5.97
N ALA A 96 -4.90 13.13 -5.66
CA ALA A 96 -4.66 14.22 -6.61
C ALA A 96 -3.90 13.74 -7.86
N ARG A 97 -2.93 12.84 -7.70
CA ARG A 97 -2.20 12.24 -8.84
C ARG A 97 -3.12 11.39 -9.73
N ILE A 98 -3.91 10.47 -9.16
CA ILE A 98 -4.80 9.61 -9.98
C ILE A 98 -5.89 10.42 -10.70
N THR A 99 -6.25 11.59 -10.17
CA THR A 99 -7.18 12.56 -10.79
C THR A 99 -6.47 13.59 -11.67
N LYS A 100 -5.16 13.44 -11.92
CA LYS A 100 -4.33 14.30 -12.79
C LYS A 100 -4.24 15.76 -12.36
N ASN A 101 -4.37 16.03 -11.06
CA ASN A 101 -4.16 17.35 -10.48
C ASN A 101 -2.74 17.44 -9.89
N GLU A 102 -1.76 17.70 -10.76
CA GLU A 102 -0.34 17.68 -10.40
C GLU A 102 0.04 18.74 -9.35
N ASP A 103 -0.57 19.93 -9.41
CA ASP A 103 -0.30 21.00 -8.45
C ASP A 103 -0.77 20.63 -7.04
N ARG A 104 -1.98 20.05 -6.94
CA ARG A 104 -2.51 19.53 -5.67
C ARG A 104 -1.68 18.34 -5.18
N ALA A 105 -1.28 17.44 -6.08
CA ALA A 105 -0.46 16.28 -5.74
C ALA A 105 0.90 16.72 -5.16
N ARG A 106 1.60 17.62 -5.85
CA ARG A 106 2.89 18.15 -5.42
C ARG A 106 2.78 18.88 -4.08
N SER A 107 1.78 19.73 -3.91
CA SER A 107 1.56 20.47 -2.66
C SER A 107 1.30 19.52 -1.48
N ALA A 108 0.45 18.50 -1.69
CA ALA A 108 0.15 17.50 -0.69
C ALA A 108 1.38 16.65 -0.32
N PHE A 109 2.18 16.21 -1.29
CA PHE A 109 3.41 15.46 -1.00
C PHE A 109 4.46 16.30 -0.27
N ILE A 110 4.59 17.60 -0.56
CA ILE A 110 5.47 18.50 0.20
C ILE A 110 5.04 18.56 1.66
N ALA A 111 3.75 18.75 1.91
CA ALA A 111 3.21 18.82 3.27
C ALA A 111 3.34 17.47 4.00
N ALA A 112 3.04 16.36 3.31
CA ALA A 112 3.21 14.99 3.80
C ALA A 112 4.65 14.72 4.22
N ARG A 113 5.63 15.21 3.44
CA ARG A 113 7.05 15.05 3.74
C ARG A 113 7.43 15.72 5.06
N ALA A 114 6.97 16.95 5.27
CA ALA A 114 7.26 17.69 6.49
C ALA A 114 6.69 17.02 7.75
N GLU A 115 5.53 16.36 7.65
CA GLU A 115 4.99 15.54 8.75
C GLU A 115 5.80 14.26 8.95
N GLN A 116 6.14 13.57 7.86
CA GLN A 116 6.89 12.32 7.92
C GLN A 116 8.30 12.52 8.50
N GLU A 117 8.96 13.64 8.21
CA GLU A 117 10.28 13.97 8.78
C GLU A 117 10.24 14.06 10.31
N LYS A 118 9.14 14.53 10.91
CA LYS A 118 8.99 14.56 12.37
C LYS A 118 8.92 13.14 12.95
N ILE A 119 8.25 12.22 12.27
CA ILE A 119 8.19 10.81 12.66
C ILE A 119 9.58 10.17 12.60
N ILE A 120 10.34 10.46 11.53
CA ILE A 120 11.73 9.98 11.39
C ILE A 120 12.65 10.58 12.46
N GLN A 121 12.51 11.85 12.80
CA GLN A 121 13.30 12.45 13.88
C GLN A 121 13.04 11.76 15.22
N ALA A 122 11.79 11.41 15.51
CA ALA A 122 11.44 10.66 16.71
C ALA A 122 11.92 9.19 16.66
N GLN A 123 11.95 8.58 15.47
CA GLN A 123 12.25 7.16 15.27
C GLN A 123 13.16 6.94 14.04
N PRO A 124 14.44 7.33 14.11
CA PRO A 124 15.31 7.39 12.93
C PRO A 124 15.66 6.03 12.31
N ASN A 125 15.47 4.94 13.06
CA ASN A 125 15.72 3.57 12.61
C ASN A 125 14.43 2.74 12.48
N TYR A 126 13.27 3.38 12.36
CA TYR A 126 12.01 2.67 12.13
C TYR A 126 11.76 2.50 10.62
N GLY A 127 12.05 1.30 10.10
CA GLY A 127 11.98 1.00 8.66
C GLY A 127 10.62 1.33 8.00
N PRO A 128 9.46 0.98 8.59
CA PRO A 128 8.16 1.37 8.05
C PRO A 128 8.01 2.89 7.82
N ALA A 129 8.50 3.73 8.73
CA ALA A 129 8.44 5.18 8.54
C ALA A 129 9.39 5.67 7.44
N LEU A 130 10.58 5.06 7.31
CA LEU A 130 11.54 5.41 6.24
C LEU A 130 11.01 5.02 4.86
N CYS A 131 10.32 3.90 4.77
CA CYS A 131 9.62 3.46 3.56
C CYS A 131 8.57 4.49 3.11
N VAL A 132 7.76 5.01 4.03
CA VAL A 132 6.75 6.05 3.71
C VAL A 132 7.42 7.34 3.24
N LEU A 133 8.54 7.75 3.86
CA LEU A 133 9.32 8.90 3.38
C LEU A 133 9.82 8.68 1.95
N GLY A 134 10.32 7.47 1.66
CA GLY A 134 10.78 7.12 0.33
C GLY A 134 9.69 7.17 -0.75
N LEU A 135 8.45 6.78 -0.41
CA LEU A 135 7.31 6.90 -1.32
C LEU A 135 6.91 8.37 -1.55
N ILE A 136 6.94 9.20 -0.50
CA ILE A 136 6.69 10.64 -0.62
C ILE A 136 7.75 11.28 -1.54
N ASP A 137 9.03 10.96 -1.33
CA ASP A 137 10.12 11.49 -2.15
C ASP A 137 10.07 10.97 -3.58
N ALA A 138 9.65 9.72 -3.81
CA ALA A 138 9.34 9.22 -5.15
C ALA A 138 8.21 10.03 -5.79
N GLY A 139 7.17 10.35 -5.03
CA GLY A 139 6.07 11.22 -5.45
C GLY A 139 6.53 12.64 -5.80
N LEU A 140 7.60 13.14 -5.20
CA LEU A 140 8.19 14.44 -5.52
C LEU A 140 9.24 14.40 -6.64
N GLY A 141 9.53 13.21 -7.20
CA GLY A 141 10.60 13.01 -8.18
C GLY A 141 12.02 13.06 -7.58
N ARG A 142 12.16 13.01 -6.26
CA ARG A 142 13.42 13.03 -5.52
C ARG A 142 14.06 11.65 -5.50
N ARG A 143 14.58 11.25 -6.67
CA ARG A 143 15.04 9.89 -6.96
C ARG A 143 16.05 9.36 -5.95
N GLU A 144 17.05 10.16 -5.61
CA GLU A 144 18.15 9.66 -4.78
C GLU A 144 17.70 9.47 -3.33
N GLU A 145 16.98 10.45 -2.78
CA GLU A 145 16.36 10.41 -1.45
C GLU A 145 15.47 9.19 -1.32
N ALA A 146 14.51 9.06 -2.25
CA ALA A 146 13.53 7.98 -2.25
C ALA A 146 14.17 6.59 -2.22
N LEU A 147 15.18 6.37 -3.07
CA LEU A 147 15.87 5.10 -3.15
C LEU A 147 16.79 4.84 -1.95
N ARG A 148 17.42 5.88 -1.37
CA ARG A 148 18.23 5.74 -0.16
C ARG A 148 17.37 5.30 1.01
N GLU A 149 16.23 5.95 1.22
CA GLU A 149 15.32 5.67 2.33
C GLU A 149 14.66 4.30 2.19
N GLY A 150 14.19 3.94 0.99
CA GLY A 150 13.63 2.62 0.73
C GLY A 150 14.64 1.48 0.95
N ARG A 151 15.90 1.65 0.53
CA ARG A 151 16.95 0.66 0.82
C ARG A 151 17.25 0.56 2.31
N ARG A 152 17.32 1.70 3.00
CA ARG A 152 17.55 1.73 4.44
C ARG A 152 16.44 1.02 5.21
N ALA A 153 15.19 1.13 4.76
CA ALA A 153 14.08 0.40 5.35
C ALA A 153 14.26 -1.13 5.25
N VAL A 154 14.73 -1.63 4.10
CA VAL A 154 15.05 -3.05 3.90
C VAL A 154 16.23 -3.51 4.75
N GLU A 155 17.27 -2.69 4.90
CA GLU A 155 18.41 -3.00 5.77
C GLU A 155 18.01 -3.11 7.25
N LEU A 156 17.07 -2.28 7.69
CA LEU A 156 16.60 -2.25 9.08
C LEU A 156 15.66 -3.41 9.42
N LEU A 157 14.88 -3.89 8.45
CA LEU A 157 14.03 -5.07 8.58
C LEU A 157 14.41 -6.10 7.52
N PRO A 158 15.52 -6.85 7.71
CA PRO A 158 15.92 -7.88 6.78
C PRO A 158 14.97 -9.09 6.87
N VAL A 159 14.67 -9.70 5.72
CA VAL A 159 13.75 -10.85 5.60
C VAL A 159 14.20 -12.02 6.46
N GLU A 160 15.50 -12.20 6.64
CA GLU A 160 16.09 -13.28 7.45
C GLU A 160 15.74 -13.17 8.94
N LYS A 161 15.41 -11.96 9.42
CA LYS A 161 15.05 -11.71 10.83
C LYS A 161 13.56 -11.58 11.04
N ASP A 162 12.87 -10.95 10.08
CA ASP A 162 11.42 -10.80 10.07
C ASP A 162 10.96 -10.97 8.63
N GLN A 163 10.53 -12.19 8.30
CA GLN A 163 10.10 -12.51 6.94
C GLN A 163 8.89 -11.66 6.54
N PHE A 164 7.94 -11.44 7.45
CA PHE A 164 6.75 -10.66 7.12
C PHE A 164 7.10 -9.19 6.91
N GLY A 165 7.72 -8.55 7.92
CA GLY A 165 8.13 -7.14 7.85
C GLY A 165 9.12 -6.85 6.72
N GLY A 166 10.10 -7.72 6.52
CA GLY A 166 11.11 -7.57 5.46
C GLY A 166 10.51 -7.65 4.05
N ASN A 167 9.56 -8.55 3.82
CA ASN A 167 8.85 -8.61 2.53
C ASN A 167 8.02 -7.34 2.29
N VAL A 168 7.42 -6.78 3.34
CA VAL A 168 6.69 -5.50 3.25
C VAL A 168 7.65 -4.37 2.85
N MET A 169 8.87 -4.31 3.41
CA MET A 169 9.86 -3.29 3.01
C MET A 169 10.30 -3.45 1.55
N ILE A 170 10.53 -4.68 1.09
CA ILE A 170 10.88 -4.97 -0.31
C ILE A 170 9.75 -4.55 -1.26
N LYS A 171 8.50 -4.85 -0.91
CA LYS A 171 7.30 -4.44 -1.66
C LYS A 171 7.31 -2.93 -1.90
N TYR A 172 7.50 -2.14 -0.85
CA TYR A 172 7.48 -0.69 -0.98
C TYR A 172 8.72 -0.11 -1.66
N LEU A 173 9.91 -0.72 -1.50
CA LEU A 173 11.08 -0.34 -2.30
C LEU A 173 10.83 -0.55 -3.81
N ALA A 174 10.15 -1.64 -4.18
CA ALA A 174 9.74 -1.86 -5.56
C ALA A 174 8.73 -0.79 -6.03
N MET A 175 7.76 -0.42 -5.18
CA MET A 175 6.83 0.67 -5.50
C MET A 175 7.54 2.01 -5.70
N ILE A 176 8.51 2.35 -4.85
CA ILE A 176 9.36 3.54 -4.99
C ILE A 176 10.06 3.55 -6.35
N ALA A 177 10.71 2.44 -6.72
CA ALA A 177 11.40 2.31 -8.01
C ALA A 177 10.44 2.46 -9.20
N ALA A 178 9.23 1.88 -9.09
CA ALA A 178 8.20 1.99 -10.10
C ALA A 178 7.73 3.44 -10.30
N TRP A 179 7.46 4.17 -9.21
CA TRP A 179 7.04 5.59 -9.25
C TRP A 179 8.10 6.51 -9.86
N LEU A 180 9.37 6.12 -9.75
CA LEU A 180 10.48 6.81 -10.41
C LEU A 180 10.68 6.38 -11.88
N GLY A 181 9.83 5.50 -12.42
CA GLY A 181 9.94 5.01 -13.81
C GLY A 181 11.12 4.05 -14.05
N ASP A 182 11.74 3.50 -13.01
CA ASP A 182 12.90 2.61 -13.12
C ASP A 182 12.45 1.14 -13.23
N LYS A 183 12.00 0.76 -14.44
CA LYS A 183 11.50 -0.59 -14.74
C LYS A 183 12.54 -1.70 -14.56
N ASP A 184 13.82 -1.40 -14.68
CA ASP A 184 14.90 -2.39 -14.60
C ASP A 184 15.29 -2.67 -13.15
N ARG A 185 15.36 -1.66 -12.27
CA ARG A 185 15.60 -1.89 -10.82
C ARG A 185 14.40 -2.46 -10.08
N PHE A 186 13.19 -2.19 -10.57
CA PHE A 186 11.96 -2.85 -10.12
C PHE A 186 12.07 -4.38 -10.20
N ARG A 187 12.68 -4.91 -11.27
CA ARG A 187 12.94 -6.34 -11.43
C ARG A 187 14.04 -6.82 -10.50
N THR A 188 15.15 -6.10 -10.41
CA THR A 188 16.33 -6.53 -9.63
C THR A 188 16.07 -6.57 -8.11
N ALA A 189 15.31 -5.62 -7.55
CA ALA A 189 14.94 -5.64 -6.12
C ALA A 189 14.07 -6.86 -5.74
N TYR A 190 13.40 -7.48 -6.73
CA TYR A 190 12.54 -8.64 -6.54
C TYR A 190 13.28 -9.99 -6.65
N TYR A 191 14.42 -10.01 -7.36
CA TYR A 191 15.27 -11.19 -7.49
C TYR A 191 16.29 -11.27 -6.33
N CYS A 192 15.81 -11.43 -5.10
CA CYS A 192 16.62 -12.03 -4.04
C CYS A 192 16.74 -13.55 -4.33
N PRO A 193 17.96 -14.15 -4.35
CA PRO A 193 18.17 -15.51 -4.83
C PRO A 193 17.30 -16.52 -4.04
N PRO A 194 16.73 -17.52 -4.71
CA PRO A 194 15.79 -18.44 -4.08
C PRO A 194 16.52 -19.36 -3.09
N SER A 195 16.07 -19.40 -1.84
CA SER A 195 16.28 -20.59 -1.02
C SER A 195 15.37 -21.72 -1.53
N PRO A 196 15.81 -22.99 -1.47
CA PRO A 196 15.05 -24.13 -1.98
C PRO A 196 13.65 -24.31 -1.36
N GLU A 197 13.39 -23.71 -0.19
CA GLU A 197 12.10 -23.77 0.52
C GLU A 197 11.01 -22.88 -0.12
N ARG A 198 11.37 -21.98 -1.04
CA ARG A 198 10.45 -20.98 -1.62
C ARG A 198 9.33 -21.60 -2.47
N SER A 199 9.49 -22.81 -3.01
CA SER A 199 8.46 -23.49 -3.82
C SER A 199 7.33 -24.12 -3.01
N GLN A 200 7.45 -24.20 -1.68
CA GLN A 200 6.40 -24.75 -0.81
C GLN A 200 5.63 -23.68 -0.01
N LEU A 201 6.13 -22.44 0.05
CA LEU A 201 5.59 -21.38 0.90
C LEU A 201 4.89 -20.23 0.14
N TRP A 202 4.96 -20.17 -1.19
CA TRP A 202 4.41 -19.06 -1.99
C TRP A 202 3.55 -19.50 -3.18
N PRO A 203 2.21 -19.46 -3.08
CA PRO A 203 1.34 -19.42 -4.23
C PRO A 203 0.95 -17.97 -4.57
N THR A 204 1.16 -17.56 -5.83
CA THR A 204 0.36 -16.59 -6.61
C THR A 204 0.17 -15.12 -6.16
N GLU A 205 0.31 -14.74 -4.88
CA GLU A 205 -0.01 -13.40 -4.37
C GLU A 205 1.00 -12.32 -4.81
N THR A 206 2.27 -12.68 -4.91
CA THR A 206 3.37 -11.82 -5.35
C THR A 206 3.25 -11.39 -6.80
N ASP A 207 2.86 -12.32 -7.66
CA ASP A 207 2.61 -12.09 -9.07
C ASP A 207 1.37 -11.23 -9.32
N ALA A 208 0.55 -11.06 -8.30
CA ALA A 208 -0.72 -10.38 -8.41
C ALA A 208 -0.78 -9.02 -7.74
N VAL A 209 0.03 -8.77 -6.72
CA VAL A 209 0.46 -7.41 -6.36
C VAL A 209 1.11 -6.76 -7.59
N LEU A 210 1.93 -7.53 -8.33
CA LEU A 210 2.54 -7.11 -9.60
C LEU A 210 1.53 -7.01 -10.75
N ARG A 211 0.54 -7.89 -10.88
CA ARG A 211 -0.52 -7.79 -11.92
C ARG A 211 -1.59 -6.77 -11.58
N SER A 212 -1.74 -6.37 -10.32
CA SER A 212 -2.73 -5.39 -9.88
C SER A 212 -2.53 -4.08 -10.64
N SER A 213 -3.43 -3.88 -11.60
CA SER A 213 -3.58 -2.63 -12.34
C SER A 213 -3.84 -1.45 -11.39
N ALA A 214 -4.18 -1.76 -10.14
CA ALA A 214 -4.38 -0.85 -9.03
C ALA A 214 -3.19 0.08 -8.74
N TRP A 215 -1.96 -0.41 -8.87
CA TRP A 215 -0.77 0.31 -8.40
C TRP A 215 0.24 0.63 -9.52
N ARG A 216 0.08 0.02 -10.70
CA ARG A 216 0.80 0.41 -11.94
C ARG A 216 0.34 1.76 -12.49
N SER A 217 -0.81 2.22 -12.06
CA SER A 217 -1.56 3.37 -12.54
C SER A 217 -1.22 4.70 -11.85
N ALA A 218 -0.56 4.62 -10.70
CA ALA A 218 -0.01 5.76 -9.96
C ALA A 218 1.44 6.12 -10.39
N VAL A 219 1.98 5.37 -11.35
CA VAL A 219 3.14 5.69 -12.20
C VAL A 219 2.64 6.32 -13.50
#